data_AF-A0AAW5MAA2-F1
#
_entry.id   AF-A0AAW5MAA2-F1
#
_cell.length_a   1.000
_cell.length_b   1.000
_cell.length_c   1.000
_cell.angle_alpha   90.00
_cell.angle_beta   90.00
_cell.angle_gamma   90.00
#
_symmetry.space_group_name_H-M   'P 1'
#
loop_
_entity.id
_entity.type
_entity.pdbx_description
1 polymer ?
#
loop_
_entity_poly.entity_id
_entity_poly.type
_entity_poly.pdbx_seq_one_letter_code
_entity_poly.pdbx_strand_id
1 'polypeptide(L)'
;MKTITPYNSVILYEKTRIKPIDIDGTATTILIVSAIEAFINDVVAYYETIASAVCGIRKGVVRTTDGDLLVMTDSEQSLLNALTEIQVGSTRLEQKLIDVSLLLGSENIKKGCGPFQEFQALLSIRNQLVHAKSVPLVIDEDKKIDVSSYPKVVKNLMQNKTIVNNDGVQNSWMYALDCEEYTRWCRTVFLNISMELLNFFPSSDVSQFFKSEYENSFRSVKVQP
;
A
#
# COMPACT_ATOMS: atom_id res chain seq x y z
N MET A 1 -24.63 -1.84 18.45
CA MET A 1 -24.47 -1.87 16.99
C MET A 1 -23.04 -2.32 16.73
N LYS A 2 -22.82 -3.38 15.95
CA LYS A 2 -21.47 -3.79 15.54
C LYS A 2 -21.13 -2.96 14.30
N THR A 3 -20.26 -1.98 14.43
CA THR A 3 -19.73 -1.25 13.28
C THR A 3 -18.51 -2.02 12.79
N ILE A 4 -18.56 -2.55 11.57
CA ILE A 4 -17.41 -3.18 10.91
C ILE A 4 -16.87 -2.15 9.93
N THR A 5 -15.66 -1.66 10.16
CA THR A 5 -14.96 -0.82 9.17
C THR A 5 -14.20 -1.76 8.24
N PRO A 6 -14.58 -1.89 6.96
CA PRO A 6 -13.86 -2.75 6.04
C PRO A 6 -12.47 -2.15 5.77
N TYR A 7 -11.41 -2.90 6.02
CA TYR A 7 -10.06 -2.51 5.65
C TYR A 7 -9.85 -2.77 4.16
N ASN A 8 -10.14 -1.75 3.34
CA ASN A 8 -10.09 -1.86 1.89
C ASN A 8 -8.68 -2.15 1.40
N SER A 9 -7.65 -1.62 2.08
CA SER A 9 -6.25 -1.89 1.75
C SER A 9 -5.91 -3.38 1.86
N VAL A 10 -6.38 -4.06 2.91
CA VAL A 10 -6.22 -5.50 3.10
C VAL A 10 -6.90 -6.24 1.96
N ILE A 11 -8.16 -5.91 1.64
CA ILE A 11 -8.91 -6.58 0.57
C ILE A 11 -8.20 -6.42 -0.79
N LEU A 12 -7.69 -5.22 -1.11
CA LEU A 12 -6.95 -4.96 -2.34
C LEU A 12 -5.65 -5.76 -2.37
N TYR A 13 -4.92 -5.81 -1.26
CA TYR A 13 -3.72 -6.63 -1.11
C TYR A 13 -4.03 -8.12 -1.32
N GLU A 14 -5.08 -8.65 -0.69
CA GLU A 14 -5.49 -10.05 -0.80
C GLU A 14 -5.85 -10.43 -2.23
N LYS A 15 -6.58 -9.57 -2.94
CA LYS A 15 -6.92 -9.78 -4.36
C LYS A 15 -5.71 -10.00 -5.24
N THR A 16 -4.56 -9.40 -4.89
CA THR A 16 -3.33 -9.64 -5.66
C THR A 16 -2.84 -11.08 -5.59
N ARG A 17 -3.30 -11.89 -4.64
CA ARG A 17 -2.82 -13.26 -4.40
C ARG A 17 -3.72 -14.32 -5.05
N ILE A 18 -4.80 -13.89 -5.71
CA ILE A 18 -5.79 -14.77 -6.33
C ILE A 18 -5.44 -14.97 -7.81
N LYS A 19 -5.48 -16.21 -8.30
CA LYS A 19 -5.28 -16.50 -9.73
C LYS A 19 -6.35 -15.83 -10.60
N PRO A 20 -6.00 -15.26 -11.76
CA PRO A 20 -4.66 -15.18 -12.36
C PRO A 20 -3.85 -13.92 -11.97
N ILE A 21 -4.34 -13.10 -11.03
CA ILE A 21 -3.71 -11.83 -10.62
C ILE A 21 -2.36 -12.09 -9.92
N ASP A 22 -2.20 -13.25 -9.30
CA ASP A 22 -1.00 -13.65 -8.57
C ASP A 22 0.30 -13.52 -9.37
N ILE A 23 0.22 -13.65 -10.69
CA ILE A 23 1.35 -13.50 -11.63
C ILE A 23 1.20 -12.30 -12.59
N ASP A 24 0.06 -11.61 -12.61
CA ASP A 24 -0.17 -10.42 -13.44
C ASP A 24 0.47 -9.19 -12.77
N GLY A 25 1.59 -8.74 -13.33
CA GLY A 25 2.37 -7.63 -12.81
C GLY A 25 1.65 -6.29 -12.93
N THR A 26 0.88 -6.12 -14.00
CA THR A 26 0.12 -4.88 -14.25
C THR A 26 -1.01 -4.73 -13.23
N ALA A 27 -1.85 -5.76 -13.09
CA ALA A 27 -2.94 -5.78 -12.12
C ALA A 27 -2.42 -5.67 -10.69
N THR A 28 -1.36 -6.43 -10.35
CA THR A 28 -0.74 -6.35 -9.02
C THR A 28 -0.23 -4.95 -8.71
N THR A 29 0.46 -4.29 -9.65
CA THR A 29 0.97 -2.92 -9.45
C THR A 29 -0.15 -1.93 -9.13
N ILE A 30 -1.23 -1.97 -9.92
CA ILE A 30 -2.37 -1.07 -9.72
C ILE A 30 -3.01 -1.32 -8.36
N LEU A 31 -3.28 -2.58 -8.03
CA LEU A 31 -3.92 -2.96 -6.77
C LEU A 31 -3.06 -2.60 -5.55
N ILE A 32 -1.74 -2.82 -5.59
CA ILE A 32 -0.85 -2.49 -4.47
C ILE A 32 -0.74 -0.97 -4.27
N VAL A 33 -0.60 -0.18 -5.34
CA VAL A 33 -0.60 1.29 -5.20
C VAL A 33 -1.92 1.78 -4.61
N SER A 34 -3.05 1.24 -5.09
CA SER A 34 -4.37 1.53 -4.52
C SER A 34 -4.50 1.05 -3.07
N ALA A 35 -3.88 -0.08 -2.70
CA ALA A 35 -3.88 -0.58 -1.33
C ALA A 35 -3.13 0.36 -0.38
N ILE A 36 -2.00 0.94 -0.80
CA ILE A 36 -1.26 1.93 0.00
C ILE A 36 -2.09 3.20 0.21
N GLU A 37 -2.79 3.68 -0.81
CA GLU A 37 -3.71 4.82 -0.67
C GLU A 37 -4.90 4.48 0.22
N ALA A 38 -5.51 3.31 0.01
CA ALA A 38 -6.59 2.82 0.84
C ALA A 38 -6.16 2.66 2.30
N PHE A 39 -4.91 2.30 2.57
CA PHE A 39 -4.41 2.15 3.95
C PHE A 39 -4.48 3.48 4.69
N ILE A 40 -4.01 4.57 4.06
CA ILE A 40 -4.10 5.92 4.64
C ILE A 40 -5.57 6.29 4.92
N ASN A 41 -6.48 5.98 3.99
CA ASN A 41 -7.90 6.25 4.15
C ASN A 41 -8.55 5.38 5.24
N ASP A 42 -8.16 4.11 5.34
CA ASP A 42 -8.66 3.17 6.34
C ASP A 42 -8.26 3.62 7.76
N VAL A 43 -7.07 4.20 7.94
CA VAL A 43 -6.63 4.81 9.21
C VAL A 43 -7.55 5.97 9.60
N VAL A 44 -7.80 6.90 8.68
CA VAL A 44 -8.69 8.05 8.95
C VAL A 44 -10.10 7.56 9.30
N ALA A 45 -10.67 6.71 8.45
CA ALA A 45 -12.02 6.19 8.62
C ALA A 45 -12.19 5.43 9.95
N TYR A 46 -11.16 4.73 10.42
CA TYR A 46 -11.17 4.08 11.72
C TYR A 46 -11.31 5.09 12.86
N TYR A 47 -10.46 6.11 12.91
CA TYR A 47 -10.55 7.14 13.95
C TYR A 47 -11.85 7.94 13.88
N GLU A 48 -12.35 8.25 12.67
CA GLU A 48 -13.66 8.90 12.49
C GLU A 48 -14.81 8.04 13.03
N THR A 49 -14.74 6.72 12.79
CA THR A 49 -15.73 5.76 13.31
C THR A 49 -15.77 5.79 14.84
N ILE A 50 -14.61 5.87 15.49
CA ILE A 50 -14.53 5.94 16.95
C ILE A 50 -15.00 7.30 17.46
N ALA A 51 -14.52 8.40 16.87
CA ALA A 51 -14.89 9.76 17.26
C ALA A 51 -16.41 10.00 17.18
N SER A 52 -17.06 9.43 16.15
CA SER A 52 -18.50 9.51 15.94
C SER A 52 -19.32 8.53 16.79
N ALA A 53 -18.69 7.50 17.37
CA ALA A 53 -19.38 6.49 18.17
C ALA A 53 -19.90 7.08 19.49
N VAL A 54 -21.10 6.64 19.87
CA VAL A 54 -21.76 7.03 21.12
C VAL A 54 -22.11 5.78 21.91
N CYS A 55 -21.62 5.68 23.13
CA CYS A 55 -21.95 4.61 24.08
C CYS A 55 -22.59 5.21 25.34
N GLY A 56 -23.91 5.15 25.42
CA GLY A 56 -24.68 5.84 26.45
C GLY A 56 -24.65 7.36 26.25
N ILE A 57 -24.07 8.08 27.22
CA ILE A 57 -23.91 9.55 27.16
C ILE A 57 -22.53 10.01 26.66
N ARG A 58 -21.58 9.08 26.47
CA ARG A 58 -20.19 9.38 26.11
C ARG A 58 -19.99 9.25 24.61
N LYS A 59 -19.38 10.26 23.98
CA LYS A 59 -18.87 10.21 22.60
C LYS A 59 -17.42 9.71 22.59
N GLY A 60 -16.95 9.21 21.44
CA GLY A 60 -15.59 8.70 21.32
C GLY A 60 -15.40 7.35 22.02
N VAL A 61 -16.49 6.60 22.22
CA VAL A 61 -16.46 5.32 22.94
C VAL A 61 -17.12 4.24 22.10
N VAL A 62 -16.39 3.15 21.84
CA VAL A 62 -16.95 1.97 21.17
C VAL A 62 -16.66 0.72 21.99
N ARG A 63 -17.62 -0.21 21.94
CA ARG A 63 -17.49 -1.53 22.56
C ARG A 63 -16.96 -2.53 21.53
N THR A 64 -15.85 -3.21 21.83
CA THR A 64 -15.27 -4.27 20.97
C THR A 64 -16.16 -5.51 20.95
N THR A 65 -15.83 -6.46 20.06
CA THR A 65 -16.50 -7.77 20.02
C THR A 65 -16.38 -8.56 21.30
N ASP A 66 -15.28 -8.38 22.03
CA ASP A 66 -14.98 -9.07 23.28
C ASP A 66 -15.60 -8.36 24.51
N GLY A 67 -16.23 -7.21 24.28
CA GLY A 67 -16.95 -6.45 25.31
C GLY A 67 -16.15 -5.32 25.94
N ASP A 68 -14.88 -5.15 25.56
CA ASP A 68 -14.02 -4.07 26.03
C ASP A 68 -14.49 -2.70 25.53
N LEU A 69 -14.20 -1.65 26.29
CA LEU A 69 -14.52 -0.27 25.92
C LEU A 69 -13.26 0.43 25.45
N LEU A 70 -13.24 0.80 24.17
CA LEU A 70 -12.23 1.68 23.61
C LEU A 70 -12.69 3.12 23.80
N VAL A 71 -11.83 3.95 24.39
CA VAL A 71 -12.09 5.37 24.66
C VAL A 71 -11.05 6.20 23.94
N MET A 72 -11.51 7.05 23.03
CA MET A 72 -10.65 7.97 22.29
C MET A 72 -10.05 9.02 23.22
N THR A 73 -8.74 9.21 23.14
CA THR A 73 -8.03 10.22 23.91
C THR A 73 -7.95 11.57 23.16
N ASP A 74 -7.63 12.65 23.87
CA ASP A 74 -7.42 13.97 23.26
C ASP A 74 -6.24 13.96 22.26
N SER A 75 -5.21 13.15 22.51
CA SER A 75 -4.10 12.98 21.57
C SER A 75 -4.53 12.26 20.30
N GLU A 76 -5.43 11.27 20.40
CA GLU A 76 -6.00 10.59 19.24
C GLU A 76 -6.94 11.48 18.46
N GLN A 77 -7.71 12.33 19.14
CA GLN A 77 -8.55 13.33 18.48
C GLN A 77 -7.68 14.33 17.70
N SER A 78 -6.54 14.73 18.29
CA SER A 78 -5.58 15.60 17.61
C SER A 78 -4.93 14.90 16.40
N LEU A 79 -4.60 13.61 16.53
CA LEU A 79 -4.10 12.80 15.43
C LEU A 79 -5.13 12.68 14.30
N LEU A 80 -6.39 12.40 14.62
CA LEU A 80 -7.48 12.35 13.65
C LEU A 80 -7.61 13.68 12.87
N ASN A 81 -7.59 14.81 13.58
CA ASN A 81 -7.69 16.12 12.93
C ASN A 81 -6.54 16.33 11.92
N ALA A 82 -5.30 16.03 12.32
CA ALA A 82 -4.14 16.16 11.44
C ALA A 82 -4.18 15.18 10.24
N LEU A 83 -4.60 13.93 10.46
CA LEU A 83 -4.78 12.95 9.37
C LEU A 83 -5.86 13.39 8.37
N THR A 84 -6.96 13.96 8.87
CA THR A 84 -8.05 14.50 8.04
C THR A 84 -7.57 15.65 7.18
N GLU A 85 -6.76 16.56 7.73
CA GLU A 85 -6.14 17.66 6.98
C GLU A 85 -5.25 17.16 5.84
N ILE A 86 -4.43 16.13 6.10
CA ILE A 86 -3.58 15.49 5.07
C ILE A 86 -4.45 14.85 3.98
N GLN A 87 -5.56 14.20 4.36
CA GLN A 87 -6.45 13.54 3.41
C GLN A 87 -7.18 14.52 2.49
N VAL A 88 -7.73 15.60 3.06
CA VAL A 88 -8.45 16.67 2.34
C VAL A 88 -7.48 17.52 1.50
N GLY A 89 -6.22 17.62 1.92
CA GLY A 89 -5.16 18.25 1.13
C GLY A 89 -5.10 17.69 -0.29
N SER A 90 -5.02 18.59 -1.28
CA SER A 90 -4.84 18.25 -2.71
C SER A 90 -3.40 17.80 -3.03
N THR A 91 -2.74 17.10 -2.11
CA THR A 91 -1.38 16.63 -2.26
C THR A 91 -1.35 15.28 -2.97
N ARG A 92 -0.25 15.01 -3.69
CA ARG A 92 -0.03 13.72 -4.35
C ARG A 92 0.16 12.63 -3.30
N LEU A 93 -0.18 11.38 -3.64
CA LEU A 93 -0.05 10.23 -2.74
C LEU A 93 1.35 10.10 -2.12
N GLU A 94 2.42 10.40 -2.88
CA GLU A 94 3.79 10.46 -2.36
C GLU A 94 3.95 11.39 -1.16
N GLN A 95 3.37 12.58 -1.26
CA GLN A 95 3.46 13.57 -0.21
C GLN A 95 2.57 13.20 0.97
N LYS A 96 1.35 12.66 0.72
CA LYS A 96 0.47 12.14 1.78
C LYS A 96 1.17 11.08 2.62
N LEU A 97 1.89 10.15 1.99
CA LEU A 97 2.62 9.11 2.71
C LEU A 97 3.73 9.71 3.60
N ILE A 98 4.48 10.69 3.09
CA ILE A 98 5.50 11.39 3.88
C ILE A 98 4.86 12.13 5.05
N ASP A 99 3.78 12.87 4.81
CA ASP A 99 3.11 13.69 5.82
C ASP A 99 2.55 12.79 6.95
N VAL A 100 1.94 11.65 6.60
CA VAL A 100 1.48 10.65 7.57
C VAL A 100 2.65 10.05 8.35
N SER A 101 3.75 9.69 7.67
CA SER A 101 4.95 9.18 8.32
C SER A 101 5.52 10.17 9.34
N LEU A 102 5.63 11.45 8.97
CA LEU A 102 6.11 12.51 9.84
C LEU A 102 5.19 12.73 11.03
N LEU A 103 3.87 12.71 10.81
CA LEU A 103 2.87 12.86 11.85
C LEU A 103 2.95 11.75 12.90
N LEU A 104 3.21 10.51 12.47
CA LEU A 104 3.41 9.36 13.35
C LEU A 104 4.83 9.30 13.95
N GLY A 105 5.77 10.13 13.47
CA GLY A 105 7.16 10.12 13.93
C GLY A 105 8.01 8.99 13.34
N SER A 106 7.59 8.37 12.24
CA SER A 106 8.43 7.39 11.53
C SER A 106 9.52 8.10 10.72
N GLU A 107 10.77 7.77 11.02
CA GLU A 107 11.94 8.28 10.30
C GLU A 107 12.33 7.44 9.08
N ASN A 108 11.69 6.29 8.89
CA ASN A 108 12.07 5.30 7.87
C ASN A 108 11.29 5.47 6.57
N ILE A 109 10.15 6.17 6.58
CA ILE A 109 9.36 6.51 5.39
C ILE A 109 9.55 8.01 5.07
N LYS A 110 10.75 8.34 4.59
CA LYS A 110 11.09 9.67 4.10
C LYS A 110 11.92 9.59 2.82
N LYS A 111 12.04 10.72 2.12
CA LYS A 111 12.84 10.81 0.88
C LYS A 111 14.27 10.31 1.13
N GLY A 112 14.71 9.37 0.30
CA GLY A 112 16.04 8.76 0.39
C GLY A 112 16.12 7.47 1.21
N CYS A 113 15.07 7.11 1.95
CA CYS A 113 15.01 5.83 2.67
C CYS A 113 14.46 4.70 1.79
N GLY A 114 14.88 3.46 2.07
CA GLY A 114 14.54 2.27 1.28
C GLY A 114 13.04 2.09 1.02
N PRO A 115 12.16 2.02 2.05
CA PRO A 115 10.73 1.82 1.84
C PRO A 115 10.09 2.87 0.94
N PHE A 116 10.50 4.13 1.10
CA PHE A 116 9.99 5.22 0.25
C PHE A 116 10.54 5.16 -1.18
N GLN A 117 11.80 4.77 -1.37
CA GLN A 117 12.37 4.59 -2.72
C GLN A 117 11.68 3.45 -3.49
N GLU A 118 11.38 2.33 -2.82
CA GLU A 118 10.63 1.23 -3.40
C GLU A 118 9.20 1.66 -3.78
N PHE A 119 8.54 2.41 -2.90
CA PHE A 119 7.24 3.00 -3.18
C PHE A 119 7.27 3.94 -4.40
N GLN A 120 8.29 4.81 -4.50
CA GLN A 120 8.45 5.70 -5.64
C GLN A 120 8.67 4.93 -6.94
N ALA A 121 9.44 3.84 -6.91
CA ALA A 121 9.60 2.97 -8.06
C ALA A 121 8.25 2.37 -8.49
N LEU A 122 7.48 1.85 -7.52
CA LEU A 122 6.16 1.29 -7.77
C LEU A 122 5.18 2.32 -8.37
N LEU A 123 5.16 3.53 -7.81
CA LEU A 123 4.35 4.64 -8.35
C LEU A 123 4.78 5.05 -9.75
N SER A 124 6.09 5.08 -10.01
CA SER A 124 6.62 5.37 -11.34
C SER A 124 6.11 4.35 -12.36
N ILE A 125 6.12 3.05 -12.02
CA ILE A 125 5.59 1.99 -12.88
C ILE A 125 4.09 2.15 -13.09
N ARG A 126 3.32 2.36 -12.02
CA ARG A 126 1.87 2.61 -12.12
C ARG A 126 1.57 3.76 -13.07
N ASN A 127 2.31 4.86 -12.97
CA ASN A 127 2.14 6.01 -13.85
C ASN A 127 2.48 5.66 -15.31
N GLN A 128 3.52 4.86 -15.56
CA GLN A 128 3.83 4.36 -16.92
C GLN A 128 2.71 3.45 -17.46
N LEU A 129 2.11 2.60 -16.63
CA LEU A 129 1.01 1.72 -17.00
C LEU A 129 -0.27 2.50 -17.32
N VAL A 130 -0.67 3.43 -16.44
CA VAL A 130 -1.90 4.23 -16.61
C VAL A 130 -1.80 5.19 -17.80
N HIS A 131 -0.60 5.72 -18.06
CA HIS A 131 -0.33 6.62 -19.19
C HIS A 131 0.37 5.90 -20.34
N ALA A 132 0.20 4.59 -20.44
CA ALA A 132 0.87 3.79 -21.45
C ALA A 132 0.58 4.35 -22.85
N LYS A 133 1.65 4.78 -23.52
CA LYS A 133 1.63 5.16 -24.93
C LYS A 133 2.35 4.08 -25.70
N SER A 134 1.85 3.75 -26.89
CA SER A 134 2.58 2.89 -27.81
C SER A 134 3.87 3.61 -28.23
N VAL A 135 5.01 3.06 -27.84
CA VAL A 135 6.33 3.55 -28.22
C VAL A 135 6.97 2.48 -29.12
N PRO A 136 7.65 2.87 -30.23
CA PRO A 136 8.38 1.92 -31.05
C PRO A 136 9.43 1.17 -30.22
N LEU A 137 9.44 -0.15 -30.34
CA LEU A 137 10.45 -1.00 -29.72
C LEU A 137 11.64 -1.14 -30.67
N VAL A 138 12.84 -1.08 -30.12
CA VAL A 138 14.07 -1.40 -30.87
C VAL A 138 14.24 -2.90 -30.83
N ILE A 139 14.50 -3.50 -31.98
CA ILE A 139 14.78 -4.93 -32.13
C ILE A 139 16.27 -5.06 -32.41
N ASP A 140 16.94 -5.95 -31.68
CA ASP A 140 18.37 -6.25 -31.88
C ASP A 140 18.61 -7.16 -33.10
N GLU A 141 19.88 -7.47 -33.36
CA GLU A 141 20.29 -8.31 -34.49
C GLU A 141 19.71 -9.74 -34.40
N ASP A 142 19.41 -10.22 -33.19
CA ASP A 142 18.85 -11.54 -32.91
C ASP A 142 17.31 -11.57 -32.97
N LYS A 143 16.68 -10.47 -33.43
CA LYS A 143 15.22 -10.28 -33.45
C LYS A 143 14.58 -10.28 -32.06
N LYS A 144 15.35 -10.03 -31.01
CA LYS A 144 14.84 -9.82 -29.65
C LYS A 144 14.63 -8.33 -29.41
N ILE A 145 13.78 -8.01 -28.46
CA ILE A 145 13.54 -6.61 -28.10
C ILE A 145 14.71 -6.12 -27.26
N ASP A 146 15.31 -5.04 -27.69
CA ASP A 146 16.37 -4.38 -26.93
C ASP A 146 15.78 -3.76 -25.67
N VAL A 147 16.15 -4.32 -24.52
CA VAL A 147 15.75 -3.86 -23.18
C VAL A 147 16.16 -2.40 -22.94
N SER A 148 17.12 -1.85 -23.69
CA SER A 148 17.48 -0.43 -23.62
C SER A 148 16.27 0.49 -23.90
N SER A 149 15.30 0.02 -24.69
CA SER A 149 14.06 0.74 -25.03
C SER A 149 13.03 0.77 -23.91
N TYR A 150 13.21 -0.02 -22.84
CA TYR A 150 12.26 -0.08 -21.73
C TYR A 150 12.31 1.20 -20.87
N PRO A 151 11.21 1.55 -20.17
CA PRO A 151 11.21 2.63 -19.20
C PRO A 151 12.34 2.47 -18.20
N LYS A 152 12.99 3.59 -17.83
CA LYS A 152 14.14 3.58 -16.91
C LYS A 152 13.87 2.81 -15.62
N VAL A 153 12.68 2.95 -15.05
CA VAL A 153 12.29 2.25 -13.82
C VAL A 153 12.27 0.72 -14.00
N VAL A 154 11.78 0.22 -15.13
CA VAL A 154 11.75 -1.21 -15.45
C VAL A 154 13.16 -1.75 -15.61
N LYS A 155 14.02 -1.02 -16.33
CA LYS A 155 15.43 -1.38 -16.50
C LYS A 155 16.17 -1.50 -15.17
N ASN A 156 15.94 -0.55 -14.25
CA ASN A 156 16.52 -0.58 -12.92
C ASN A 156 16.06 -1.82 -12.13
N LEU A 157 14.78 -2.21 -12.25
CA LEU A 157 14.25 -3.41 -11.61
C LEU A 157 14.76 -4.72 -12.22
N MET A 158 15.13 -4.72 -13.50
CA MET A 158 15.81 -5.88 -14.10
C MET A 158 17.26 -5.97 -13.59
N GLN A 159 17.97 -4.83 -13.50
CA GLN A 159 19.35 -4.77 -13.02
C GLN A 159 19.50 -5.22 -11.56
N ASN A 160 18.53 -4.89 -10.70
CA ASN A 160 18.53 -5.31 -9.30
C ASN A 160 17.86 -6.68 -9.06
N LYS A 161 17.51 -7.41 -10.14
CA LYS A 161 16.88 -8.74 -10.11
C LYS A 161 15.50 -8.80 -9.44
N THR A 162 14.77 -7.68 -9.41
CA THR A 162 13.36 -7.66 -9.00
C THR A 162 12.45 -8.20 -10.11
N ILE A 163 12.86 -8.01 -11.36
CA ILE A 163 12.24 -8.61 -12.54
C ILE A 163 13.22 -9.63 -13.12
N VAL A 164 12.73 -10.85 -13.36
CA VAL A 164 13.50 -11.87 -14.08
C VAL A 164 13.24 -11.70 -15.57
N ASN A 165 14.33 -11.61 -16.35
CA ASN A 165 14.21 -11.52 -17.80
C ASN A 165 13.69 -12.87 -18.32
N ASN A 166 12.45 -12.91 -18.80
CA ASN A 166 11.95 -14.05 -19.55
C ASN A 166 12.43 -13.91 -21.00
N ASP A 167 13.18 -14.89 -21.50
CA ASP A 167 13.69 -14.95 -22.87
C ASP A 167 12.61 -15.04 -23.97
N GLY A 168 11.34 -14.87 -23.62
CA GLY A 168 10.22 -14.82 -24.55
C GLY A 168 10.14 -13.48 -25.27
N VAL A 169 10.04 -13.50 -26.59
CA VAL A 169 9.75 -12.30 -27.38
C VAL A 169 8.35 -11.81 -27.03
N GLN A 170 8.25 -10.77 -26.20
CA GLN A 170 6.98 -10.13 -25.85
C GLN A 170 7.01 -8.68 -26.29
N ASN A 171 6.08 -8.30 -27.17
CA ASN A 171 5.97 -7.01 -27.86
C ASN A 171 5.66 -5.79 -26.95
N SER A 172 5.96 -5.87 -25.66
CA SER A 172 5.79 -4.79 -24.70
C SER A 172 6.62 -5.03 -23.44
N TRP A 173 7.19 -3.96 -22.89
CA TRP A 173 7.86 -4.00 -21.58
C TRP A 173 6.92 -4.42 -20.44
N MET A 174 5.60 -4.27 -20.62
CA MET A 174 4.61 -4.62 -19.59
C MET A 174 4.67 -6.10 -19.23
N TYR A 175 4.93 -6.97 -20.20
CA TYR A 175 5.01 -8.39 -19.92
C TYR A 175 6.26 -8.78 -19.12
N ALA A 176 7.29 -7.93 -19.09
CA ALA A 176 8.41 -8.13 -18.17
C ALA A 176 7.95 -8.04 -16.70
N LEU A 177 6.80 -7.41 -16.42
CA LEU A 177 6.23 -7.38 -15.07
C LEU A 177 5.54 -8.68 -14.68
N ASP A 178 5.18 -9.54 -15.63
CA ASP A 178 4.37 -10.75 -15.40
C ASP A 178 5.25 -11.92 -14.92
N CYS A 179 5.89 -11.72 -13.77
CA CYS A 179 6.69 -12.73 -13.07
C CYS A 179 6.44 -12.71 -11.55
N GLU A 180 6.63 -13.86 -10.91
CA GLU A 180 6.33 -14.04 -9.50
C GLU A 180 7.23 -13.18 -8.60
N GLU A 181 8.49 -12.97 -8.99
CA GLU A 181 9.44 -12.10 -8.30
C GLU A 181 8.92 -10.67 -8.21
N TYR A 182 8.42 -10.14 -9.32
CA TYR A 182 7.89 -8.78 -9.39
C TYR A 182 6.60 -8.63 -8.58
N THR A 183 5.63 -9.54 -8.74
CA THR A 183 4.36 -9.44 -7.99
C THR A 183 4.59 -9.61 -6.49
N ARG A 184 5.53 -10.47 -6.09
CA ARG A 184 5.97 -10.61 -4.69
C ARG A 184 6.63 -9.32 -4.19
N TRP A 185 7.51 -8.70 -4.97
CA TRP A 185 8.11 -7.42 -4.60
C TRP A 185 7.06 -6.34 -4.37
N CYS A 186 6.08 -6.17 -5.27
CA CYS A 186 4.99 -5.21 -5.10
C CYS A 186 4.26 -5.43 -3.77
N ARG A 187 3.89 -6.67 -3.45
CA ARG A 187 3.25 -7.04 -2.18
C ARG A 187 4.11 -6.70 -0.96
N THR A 188 5.41 -6.95 -1.05
CA THR A 188 6.38 -6.61 0.00
C THR A 188 6.46 -5.10 0.24
N VAL A 189 6.41 -4.27 -0.81
CA VAL A 189 6.40 -2.80 -0.66
C VAL A 189 5.22 -2.34 0.19
N PHE A 190 4.01 -2.83 -0.10
CA PHE A 190 2.83 -2.51 0.72
C PHE A 190 2.99 -2.97 2.17
N LEU A 191 3.39 -4.23 2.39
CA LEU A 191 3.57 -4.76 3.74
C LEU A 191 4.60 -3.96 4.53
N ASN A 192 5.75 -3.63 3.92
CA ASN A 192 6.79 -2.84 4.57
C ASN A 192 6.27 -1.46 5.00
N ILE A 193 5.55 -0.76 4.11
CA ILE A 193 4.98 0.55 4.42
C ILE A 193 3.93 0.45 5.54
N SER A 194 2.96 -0.45 5.39
CA SER A 194 1.85 -0.59 6.34
C SER A 194 2.36 -1.00 7.73
N MET A 195 3.21 -2.02 7.80
CA MET A 195 3.76 -2.51 9.08
C MET A 195 4.66 -1.47 9.74
N GLU A 196 5.47 -0.76 8.95
CA GLU A 196 6.31 0.31 9.47
C GLU A 196 5.45 1.42 10.08
N LEU A 197 4.43 1.93 9.37
CA LEU A 197 3.55 2.96 9.92
C LEU A 197 2.83 2.49 11.18
N LEU A 198 2.28 1.26 11.17
CA LEU A 198 1.62 0.67 12.33
C LEU A 198 2.52 0.56 13.57
N ASN A 199 3.84 0.45 13.39
CA ASN A 199 4.78 0.42 14.52
C ASN A 199 4.94 1.76 15.23
N PHE A 200 4.59 2.87 14.56
CA PHE A 200 4.66 4.22 15.11
C PHE A 200 3.30 4.73 15.60
N PHE A 201 2.27 3.89 15.61
CA PHE A 201 0.98 4.28 16.19
C PHE A 201 1.10 4.50 17.71
N PRO A 202 0.30 5.41 18.28
CA PRO A 202 0.25 5.62 19.72
C PRO A 202 0.01 4.32 20.51
N SER A 203 0.46 4.28 21.76
CA SER A 203 0.29 3.12 22.65
C SER A 203 -1.09 3.05 23.32
N SER A 204 -2.04 3.88 22.92
CA SER A 204 -3.41 3.88 23.43
C SER A 204 -4.20 2.66 22.96
N ASP A 205 -5.19 2.26 23.74
CA ASP A 205 -6.01 1.06 23.47
C ASP A 205 -6.68 1.11 22.08
N VAL A 206 -7.18 2.27 21.68
CA VAL A 206 -7.79 2.51 20.36
C VAL A 206 -6.78 2.25 19.24
N SER A 207 -5.57 2.79 19.36
CA SER A 207 -4.50 2.62 18.36
C SER A 207 -3.96 1.18 18.32
N GLN A 208 -3.79 0.56 19.48
CA GLN A 208 -3.33 -0.83 19.59
C GLN A 208 -4.38 -1.82 19.07
N PHE A 209 -5.67 -1.55 19.29
CA PHE A 209 -6.75 -2.34 18.71
C PHE A 209 -6.69 -2.30 17.18
N PHE A 210 -6.59 -1.11 16.57
CA PHE A 210 -6.44 -0.96 15.13
C PHE A 210 -5.24 -1.74 14.58
N LYS A 211 -4.08 -1.58 15.22
CA LYS A 211 -2.87 -2.30 14.86
C LYS A 211 -3.07 -3.80 14.89
N SER A 212 -3.66 -4.32 15.96
CA SER A 212 -3.89 -5.75 16.12
C SER A 212 -4.82 -6.32 15.05
N GLU A 213 -5.88 -5.60 14.70
CA GLU A 213 -6.83 -5.99 13.66
C GLU A 213 -6.16 -6.05 12.29
N TYR A 214 -5.31 -5.08 11.95
CA TYR A 214 -4.53 -5.08 10.72
C TYR A 214 -3.49 -6.22 10.68
N GLU A 215 -2.73 -6.42 11.75
CA GLU A 215 -1.76 -7.51 11.83
C GLU A 215 -2.42 -8.88 11.72
N ASN A 216 -3.57 -9.07 12.37
CA ASN A 216 -4.36 -10.29 12.27
C ASN A 216 -4.86 -10.51 10.85
N SER A 217 -5.28 -9.44 10.18
CA SER A 217 -5.71 -9.47 8.78
C SER A 217 -4.60 -9.89 7.83
N PHE A 218 -3.32 -9.63 8.14
CA PHE A 218 -2.19 -10.12 7.35
C PHE A 218 -1.80 -11.58 7.68
N ARG A 219 -2.00 -12.02 8.92
CA ARG A 219 -1.68 -13.39 9.38
C ARG A 219 -2.71 -14.44 8.95
N SER A 220 -3.99 -14.07 8.91
CA SER A 220 -5.10 -14.95 8.53
C SER A 220 -5.00 -15.40 7.06
N VAL A 221 -4.27 -14.65 6.24
CA VAL A 221 -4.07 -14.94 4.82
C VAL A 221 -2.97 -16.01 4.61
N LYS A 222 -3.22 -17.24 5.08
CA LYS A 222 -2.49 -18.42 4.61
C LYS A 222 -2.82 -18.63 3.12
N VAL A 223 -1.81 -18.47 2.26
CA VAL A 223 -1.89 -18.82 0.83
C VAL A 223 -2.15 -20.32 0.74
N GLN A 224 -3.25 -20.73 0.13
CA GLN A 224 -3.33 -22.10 -0.39
C GLN A 224 -2.39 -22.21 -1.60
N PRO A 225 -1.54 -23.24 -1.68
CA PRO A 225 -0.62 -23.44 -2.80
C PRO A 225 -1.35 -23.55 -4.15
#